data_AF-A0A369LRK6-F1
#
_entry.id   AF-A0A369LRK6-F1
#
_cell.length_a   1.000
_cell.length_b   1.000
_cell.length_c   1.000
_cell.angle_alpha   90.00
_cell.angle_beta   90.00
_cell.angle_gamma   90.00
#
_symmetry.space_group_name_H-M   'P 1'
#
loop_
_entity.id
_entity.type
_entity.pdbx_description
1 polymer ?
#
loop_
_entity_poly.entity_id
_entity_poly.type
_entity_poly.pdbx_seq_one_letter_code
_entity_poly.pdbx_strand_id
1 'polypeptide(L)'
;MRETHAAYWELTPTLDHVEPIARGGKDIEENIVATSMMNNSIKSNWLLSEMNGWHLHKPGDVENWDGLSAVFLKLAEAHPSLLDNQTIRSYHRATAKHLPERLLTA
;
A
#
# COMPACT_ATOMS: atom_id res chain seq x y z
N MET A 1 6.96 16.66 6.22
CA MET A 1 7.06 17.17 4.84
C MET A 1 6.16 18.39 4.75
N ARG A 2 6.66 19.56 4.30
CA ARG A 2 5.81 20.76 4.17
C ARG A 2 5.12 20.84 2.81
N GLU A 3 5.76 20.31 1.76
CA GLU A 3 5.23 20.26 0.41
C GLU A 3 5.71 18.97 -0.27
N THR A 4 4.84 18.30 -1.02
CA THR A 4 5.14 17.12 -1.86
C THR A 4 4.07 17.01 -2.95
N HIS A 5 4.34 16.21 -3.98
CA HIS A 5 3.38 15.97 -5.05
C HIS A 5 2.19 15.12 -4.56
N ALA A 6 0.98 15.37 -5.06
CA ALA A 6 -0.22 14.62 -4.67
C ALA A 6 -0.08 13.10 -4.85
N ALA A 7 0.64 12.66 -5.90
CA ALA A 7 0.98 11.26 -6.14
C ALA A 7 1.69 10.58 -4.96
N TYR A 8 2.43 11.32 -4.13
CA TYR A 8 3.02 10.74 -2.92
C TYR A 8 1.93 10.25 -1.95
N TRP A 9 0.83 10.99 -1.83
CA TRP A 9 -0.26 10.63 -0.94
C TRP A 9 -1.17 9.54 -1.52
N GLU A 10 -1.43 9.63 -2.83
CA GLU A 10 -2.42 8.79 -3.52
C GLU A 10 -1.83 7.50 -4.11
N LEU A 11 -0.58 7.55 -4.60
CA LEU A 11 0.03 6.47 -5.39
C LEU A 11 1.23 5.81 -4.71
N THR A 12 1.43 6.07 -3.41
CA THR A 12 2.47 5.42 -2.62
C THR A 12 1.84 4.54 -1.54
N PRO A 13 1.97 3.21 -1.64
CA PRO A 13 1.59 2.33 -0.55
C PRO A 13 2.64 2.43 0.57
N THR A 14 2.21 2.13 1.79
CA THR A 14 3.07 2.16 2.97
C THR A 14 2.64 1.10 3.96
N LEU A 15 3.50 0.87 4.94
CA LEU A 15 3.21 0.02 6.09
C LEU A 15 2.82 0.90 7.27
N ASP A 16 1.78 0.51 7.99
CA ASP A 16 1.34 1.17 9.22
C ASP A 16 1.07 0.12 10.31
N HIS A 17 1.17 0.54 11.57
CA HIS A 17 0.88 -0.28 12.72
C HIS A 17 -0.61 -0.17 13.08
N VAL A 18 -1.33 -1.29 13.17
CA VAL A 18 -2.76 -1.34 13.57
C VAL A 18 -2.95 -0.67 14.94
N GLU A 19 -2.18 -1.11 15.93
CA GLU A 19 -1.97 -0.43 17.20
C GLU A 19 -0.72 0.44 17.11
N PRO A 20 -0.81 1.77 17.24
CA PRO A 20 0.34 2.66 17.15
C PRO A 20 1.39 2.35 18.22
N ILE A 21 2.67 2.36 17.84
CA ILE A 21 3.80 2.19 18.79
C ILE A 21 3.72 3.20 19.94
N ALA A 22 3.36 4.44 19.65
CA ALA A 22 3.19 5.50 20.65
C ALA A 22 2.11 5.19 21.71
N ARG A 23 1.25 4.20 21.46
CA ARG A 23 0.21 3.74 22.38
C ARG A 23 0.47 2.35 22.96
N GLY A 24 1.66 1.80 22.77
CA GLY A 24 2.05 0.49 23.30
C GLY A 24 1.96 -0.65 22.28
N GLY A 25 1.60 -0.35 21.03
CA GLY A 25 1.64 -1.32 19.93
C GLY A 25 3.06 -1.84 19.68
N LYS A 26 3.17 -3.09 19.24
CA LYS A 26 4.45 -3.77 19.00
C LYS A 26 4.87 -3.66 17.54
N ASP A 27 6.17 -3.57 17.29
CA ASP A 27 6.73 -3.65 15.94
C ASP A 27 6.90 -5.13 15.53
N ILE A 28 5.77 -5.76 15.22
CA ILE A 28 5.67 -7.17 14.83
C ILE A 28 4.74 -7.31 13.62
N GLU A 29 4.92 -8.37 12.84
CA GLU A 29 4.20 -8.60 11.58
C GLU A 29 2.68 -8.56 11.77
N GLU A 30 2.16 -9.13 12.85
CA GLU A 30 0.72 -9.17 13.13
C GLU A 30 0.11 -7.80 13.39
N ASN A 31 0.94 -6.82 13.75
CA ASN A 31 0.53 -5.45 13.95
C ASN A 31 0.79 -4.58 12.71
N ILE A 32 1.44 -5.08 11.67
CA ILE A 32 1.79 -4.29 10.48
C ILE A 32 0.82 -4.60 9.34
N VAL A 33 0.26 -3.56 8.73
CA VAL A 33 -0.65 -3.66 7.59
C VAL A 33 -0.23 -2.72 6.46
N ALA A 34 -0.58 -3.08 5.23
CA ALA A 34 -0.39 -2.21 4.08
C ALA A 34 -1.57 -1.22 3.95
N THR A 35 -1.28 0.04 3.64
CA THR A 35 -2.28 1.09 3.39
C THR A 35 -1.71 2.18 2.47
N SER A 36 -2.47 3.22 2.14
CA SER A 36 -1.94 4.38 1.42
C SER A 36 -1.22 5.36 2.36
N MET A 37 -0.27 6.14 1.83
CA MET A 37 0.37 7.22 2.61
C MET A 37 -0.65 8.22 3.17
N MET A 38 -1.72 8.52 2.42
CA MET A 38 -2.81 9.37 2.91
C MET A 38 -3.49 8.76 4.14
N ASN A 39 -3.89 7.49 4.07
CA ASN A 39 -4.59 6.83 5.16
C ASN A 39 -3.70 6.68 6.40
N ASN A 40 -2.43 6.33 6.22
CA ASN A 40 -1.44 6.30 7.31
C ASN A 40 -1.35 7.67 7.99
N SER A 41 -1.22 8.75 7.22
CA SER A 41 -1.14 10.11 7.77
C SER A 41 -2.41 10.53 8.52
N ILE A 42 -3.59 10.15 8.03
CA ILE A 42 -4.87 10.45 8.68
C ILE A 42 -5.01 9.66 9.99
N LYS A 43 -4.67 8.36 9.97
CA LYS A 43 -4.74 7.50 11.15
C LYS A 43 -3.76 7.95 12.23
N SER A 44 -2.53 8.30 11.87
CA SER A 44 -1.53 8.79 12.83
C SER A 44 -1.46 7.87 14.08
N ASN A 45 -1.59 8.45 15.28
CA ASN A 45 -1.60 7.71 16.55
C ASN A 45 -3.01 7.30 17.03
N TRP A 46 -4.04 7.38 16.18
CA TRP A 46 -5.38 6.90 16.52
C TRP A 46 -5.44 5.37 16.43
N LEU A 47 -6.19 4.77 17.35
CA LEU A 47 -6.61 3.37 17.25
C LEU A 47 -7.70 3.25 16.19
N LEU A 48 -7.78 2.10 15.51
CA LEU A 48 -8.86 1.87 14.54
C LEU A 48 -10.26 1.98 15.17
N SER A 49 -10.41 1.63 16.46
CA SER A 49 -11.67 1.80 17.19
C SER A 49 -12.10 3.26 17.37
N GLU A 50 -11.18 4.20 17.25
CA GLU A 50 -11.44 5.65 17.31
C GLU A 50 -11.70 6.24 15.92
N MET A 51 -11.36 5.49 14.86
CA MET A 51 -11.55 5.89 13.46
C MET A 51 -12.90 5.42 12.94
N ASN A 52 -13.93 6.27 13.06
CA ASN A 52 -15.27 5.90 12.64
C ASN A 52 -15.35 5.52 11.15
N GLY A 53 -15.87 4.32 10.86
CA GLY A 53 -16.02 3.78 9.50
C GLY A 53 -14.79 3.05 8.94
N TRP A 54 -13.68 3.01 9.68
CA TRP A 54 -12.47 2.30 9.25
C TRP A 54 -12.54 0.83 9.67
N HIS A 55 -12.08 -0.05 8.79
CA HIS A 55 -11.99 -1.48 9.06
C HIS A 55 -10.76 -2.07 8.38
N LEU A 56 -10.26 -3.17 8.93
CA LEU A 56 -9.21 -3.95 8.28
C LEU A 56 -9.83 -4.92 7.28
N HIS A 57 -9.20 -5.03 6.13
CA HIS A 57 -9.42 -6.15 5.23
C HIS A 57 -8.71 -7.40 5.77
N LYS A 58 -9.15 -8.58 5.33
CA LYS A 58 -8.47 -9.82 5.71
C LYS A 58 -7.07 -9.85 5.08
N PRO A 59 -6.06 -10.44 5.74
CA PRO A 59 -4.76 -10.64 5.12
C PRO A 59 -4.89 -11.35 3.77
N GLY A 60 -4.28 -10.78 2.73
CA GLY A 60 -4.34 -11.31 1.35
C GLY A 60 -5.62 -10.98 0.57
N ASP A 61 -6.52 -10.14 1.10
CA ASP A 61 -7.73 -9.69 0.39
C ASP A 61 -7.43 -8.60 -0.65
N VAL A 62 -6.77 -9.02 -1.73
CA VAL A 62 -6.36 -8.16 -2.84
C VAL A 62 -7.52 -7.62 -3.67
N GLU A 63 -8.74 -8.15 -3.50
CA GLU A 63 -9.93 -7.63 -4.19
C GLU A 63 -10.35 -6.28 -3.62
N ASN A 64 -10.22 -6.11 -2.30
CA ASN A 64 -10.56 -4.86 -1.63
C ASN A 64 -9.34 -3.93 -1.47
N TRP A 65 -8.14 -4.50 -1.32
CA TRP A 65 -6.91 -3.73 -1.29
C TRP A 65 -5.71 -4.53 -1.79
N ASP A 66 -5.22 -4.20 -2.98
CA ASP A 66 -4.07 -4.84 -3.62
C ASP A 66 -2.73 -4.17 -3.30
N GLY A 67 -2.71 -3.18 -2.40
CA GLY A 67 -1.51 -2.43 -2.07
C GLY A 67 -1.00 -1.53 -3.20
N LEU A 68 -1.88 -1.09 -4.11
CA LEU A 68 -1.55 -0.33 -5.33
C LEU A 68 -0.74 -1.14 -6.36
N SER A 69 -0.76 -2.47 -6.27
CA SER A 69 -0.04 -3.38 -7.15
C SER A 69 -0.49 -3.27 -8.61
N ALA A 70 -1.80 -3.19 -8.88
CA ALA A 70 -2.34 -3.03 -10.22
C ALA A 70 -1.93 -1.69 -10.84
N VAL A 71 -1.98 -0.61 -10.04
CA VAL A 71 -1.55 0.73 -10.47
C VAL A 71 -0.06 0.72 -10.80
N PHE A 72 0.76 0.11 -9.94
CA PHE A 72 2.19 -0.04 -10.17
C PHE A 72 2.48 -0.76 -11.50
N LEU A 73 1.81 -1.89 -11.78
CA LEU A 73 1.98 -2.63 -13.04
C LEU A 73 1.62 -1.75 -14.24
N LYS A 74 0.45 -1.10 -14.23
CA LYS A 74 0.00 -0.21 -15.30
C LYS A 74 1.03 0.89 -15.59
N LEU A 75 1.59 1.52 -14.56
CA LEU A 75 2.60 2.57 -14.70
C LEU A 75 3.93 2.05 -15.25
N ALA A 76 4.38 0.90 -14.76
CA ALA A 76 5.64 0.30 -15.20
C ALA A 76 5.57 -0.17 -16.66
N GLU A 77 4.42 -0.70 -17.10
CA GLU A 77 4.18 -1.11 -18.48
C GLU A 77 3.98 0.08 -19.43
N ALA A 78 3.34 1.16 -18.97
CA ALA A 78 3.20 2.40 -19.74
C ALA A 78 4.53 3.14 -19.94
N HIS A 79 5.52 2.91 -19.06
CA HIS A 79 6.84 3.52 -19.12
C HIS A 79 7.96 2.46 -19.05
N PRO A 80 8.19 1.68 -20.12
CA PRO A 80 9.11 0.54 -20.10
C PRO A 80 10.54 0.85 -19.66
N SER A 81 11.02 2.09 -19.84
CA SER A 81 12.34 2.53 -19.36
C SER A 81 12.49 2.42 -17.84
N LEU A 82 11.40 2.45 -17.07
CA LEU A 82 11.44 2.22 -15.63
C LEU A 82 11.89 0.79 -15.29
N LEU A 83 11.66 -0.16 -16.19
CA LEU A 83 12.08 -1.56 -16.03
C LEU A 83 13.59 -1.75 -16.25
N ASP A 84 14.36 -0.72 -16.61
CA ASP A 84 15.82 -0.78 -16.62
C ASP A 84 16.37 -0.86 -15.17
N ASN A 85 15.66 -0.27 -14.21
CA ASN A 85 15.96 -0.40 -12.80
C ASN A 85 15.69 -1.83 -12.30
N GLN A 86 16.72 -2.47 -11.72
CA GLN A 86 16.64 -3.87 -11.28
C GLN A 86 15.58 -4.12 -10.20
N THR A 87 15.40 -3.18 -9.27
CA THR A 87 14.41 -3.29 -8.19
C THR A 87 13.00 -3.22 -8.76
N ILE A 88 12.73 -2.23 -9.60
CA ILE A 88 11.42 -2.06 -10.26
C ILE A 88 11.12 -3.28 -11.13
N ARG A 89 12.07 -3.76 -11.93
CA ARG A 89 11.90 -4.94 -12.78
C ARG A 89 11.63 -6.21 -11.99
N SER A 90 12.33 -6.42 -10.87
CA SER A 90 12.12 -7.58 -10.01
C SER A 90 10.73 -7.54 -9.38
N TYR A 91 10.31 -6.37 -8.89
CA TYR A 91 8.99 -6.18 -8.30
C TYR A 91 7.88 -6.36 -9.36
N HIS A 92 8.02 -5.77 -10.54
CA HIS A 92 7.13 -5.98 -11.69
C HIS A 92 6.92 -7.46 -12.00
N ARG A 93 7.99 -8.25 -12.12
CA ARG A 93 7.89 -9.69 -12.38
C ARG A 93 7.16 -10.45 -11.28
N ALA A 94 7.43 -10.11 -10.01
CA ALA A 94 6.75 -10.75 -8.89
C ALA A 94 5.26 -10.39 -8.87
N THR A 95 4.94 -9.10 -8.99
CA THR A 95 3.56 -8.62 -8.98
C THR A 95 2.75 -9.18 -10.15
N ALA A 96 3.28 -9.14 -11.38
CA ALA A 96 2.59 -9.68 -12.56
C ALA A 96 2.34 -11.19 -12.45
N LYS A 97 3.18 -11.94 -11.73
CA LYS A 97 3.01 -13.38 -11.51
C LYS A 97 1.91 -13.70 -10.49
N HIS A 98 1.72 -12.83 -9.49
CA HIS A 98 0.92 -13.15 -8.30
C HIS A 98 -0.38 -12.35 -8.19
N LEU A 99 -0.50 -11.20 -8.88
CA LEU A 99 -1.71 -10.42 -8.88
C LEU A 99 -2.76 -11.06 -9.80
N PRO A 100 -4.00 -11.29 -9.35
CA PRO A 100 -5.05 -11.84 -10.18
C PRO A 100 -5.30 -11.00 -11.44
N GLU A 101 -5.29 -11.63 -12.63
CA GLU A 101 -5.45 -10.94 -13.92
C GLU A 101 -6.72 -10.06 -13.99
N ARG A 102 -7.79 -10.48 -13.31
CA ARG A 102 -9.05 -9.72 -13.24
C ARG A 102 -8.91 -8.31 -12.64
N LEU A 103 -7.87 -8.06 -11.84
CA LEU A 103 -7.60 -6.74 -11.24
C LEU A 103 -6.86 -5.80 -12.20
N LEU A 104 -6.36 -6.31 -13.34
CA LEU A 104 -5.63 -5.52 -14.33
C LEU A 104 -6.55 -4.90 -15.38
N THR A 105 -7.77 -5.41 -15.53
CA THR A 105 -8.74 -5.04 -16.58
C THR A 105 -9.84 -4.09 -16.14
N ALA A 106 -9.87 -3.71 -14.85
CA ALA A 106 -10.73 -2.65 -14.30
C ALA A 106 -10.09 -1.27 -14.49
#